data_AF-A0A496VFV9-F1
#
_entry.id   AF-A0A496VFV9-F1
#
_cell.length_a   1.000
_cell.length_b   1.000
_cell.length_c   1.000
_cell.angle_alpha   90.00
_cell.angle_beta   90.00
_cell.angle_gamma   90.00
#
_symmetry.space_group_name_H-M   'P 1'
#
loop_
_entity.id
_entity.type
_entity.pdbx_description
1 polymer ?
#
loop_
_entity_poly.entity_id
_entity_poly.type
_entity_poly.pdbx_seq_one_letter_code
_entity_poly.pdbx_strand_id
1 'polypeptide(L)'
;DKGKIIAQADEGHGGNIYIKSGQFITSPDSLVSASSRLGLDGEVNIDSPVMDMNGFLVVLPGGLLDASHLMKTPCNQRDVENLSHFFVKPSEGVRNSPGDLLPGGPLLGNLSIKE
;
A
#
# COMPACT_ATOMS: atom_id res chain seq x y z
N ASP A 1 3.85 25.31 5.45
CA ASP A 1 4.55 26.28 4.58
C ASP A 1 4.36 27.70 5.08
N LYS A 2 5.35 28.60 4.87
CA LYS A 2 5.37 30.01 5.35
C LYS A 2 6.11 30.95 4.38
N GLY A 3 5.87 30.83 3.07
CA GLY A 3 6.55 31.63 2.04
C GLY A 3 6.20 33.12 2.14
N LYS A 4 7.18 34.00 1.89
CA LYS A 4 7.00 35.46 1.93
C LYS A 4 7.62 36.13 0.70
N ILE A 5 6.86 37.01 0.04
CA ILE A 5 7.32 37.90 -1.03
C ILE A 5 6.98 39.33 -0.60
N ILE A 6 7.99 40.16 -0.36
CA ILE A 6 7.81 41.45 0.31
C ILE A 6 8.56 42.55 -0.46
N ALA A 7 7.85 43.63 -0.78
CA ALA A 7 8.37 44.85 -1.38
C ALA A 7 7.93 46.06 -0.53
N GLN A 8 8.28 46.02 0.75
CA GLN A 8 7.87 47.03 1.74
C GLN A 8 8.76 48.26 1.72
N ALA A 9 8.17 49.43 1.98
CA ALA A 9 8.88 50.71 2.05
C ALA A 9 8.59 51.45 3.37
N ASP A 10 9.62 52.06 3.95
CA ASP A 10 9.48 52.93 5.14
C ASP A 10 9.18 54.38 4.78
N GLU A 11 9.58 54.79 3.58
CA GLU A 11 9.39 56.11 2.99
C GLU A 11 8.98 55.95 1.52
N GLY A 12 8.04 56.78 1.07
CA GLY A 12 7.51 56.70 -0.30
C GLY A 12 6.55 55.53 -0.53
N HIS A 13 6.35 55.19 -1.81
CA HIS A 13 5.48 54.09 -2.21
C HIS A 13 6.14 52.73 -1.98
N GLY A 14 5.33 51.73 -1.62
CA GLY A 14 5.74 50.33 -1.66
C GLY A 14 6.12 49.89 -3.08
N GLY A 15 6.89 48.82 -3.19
CA GLY A 15 7.39 48.34 -4.49
C GLY A 15 6.38 47.49 -5.25
N ASN A 16 6.51 47.44 -6.58
CA ASN A 16 5.63 46.64 -7.42
C ASN A 16 6.08 45.18 -7.46
N ILE A 17 5.16 44.26 -7.17
CA ILE A 17 5.35 42.81 -7.22
C ILE A 17 4.57 42.28 -8.42
N TYR A 18 5.28 41.71 -9.40
CA TYR A 18 4.68 40.98 -10.52
C TYR A 18 5.05 39.51 -10.44
N ILE A 19 4.05 38.64 -10.27
CA ILE A 19 4.23 37.19 -10.20
C ILE A 19 3.58 36.57 -11.43
N LYS A 20 4.38 35.92 -12.28
CA LYS A 20 3.89 35.12 -13.40
C LYS A 20 4.17 33.66 -13.13
N SER A 21 3.12 32.84 -13.05
CA SER A 21 3.27 31.42 -12.72
C SER A 21 2.19 30.58 -13.39
N GLY A 22 2.51 29.33 -13.69
CA GLY A 22 1.51 28.37 -14.19
C GLY A 22 0.49 27.97 -13.11
N GLN A 23 0.90 27.98 -11.85
CA GLN A 23 0.06 27.75 -10.68
C GLN A 23 0.55 28.61 -9.52
N PHE A 24 -0.36 29.34 -8.87
CA PHE A 24 -0.08 30.12 -7.68
C PHE A 24 -0.85 29.55 -6.49
N ILE A 25 -0.14 28.77 -5.65
CA ILE A 25 -0.73 28.09 -4.49
C ILE A 25 -0.28 28.82 -3.23
N THR A 26 -1.25 29.32 -2.47
CA THR A 26 -1.01 29.99 -1.19
C THR A 26 -1.35 29.06 -0.03
N SER A 27 -0.55 29.14 1.03
CA SER A 27 -0.94 28.57 2.33
C SER A 27 -1.53 29.69 3.19
N PRO A 28 -2.40 29.39 4.17
CA PRO A 28 -2.95 30.40 5.09
C PRO A 28 -1.88 31.25 5.78
N ASP A 29 -0.66 30.71 5.93
CA ASP A 29 0.47 31.36 6.57
C ASP A 29 1.42 32.07 5.59
N SER A 30 1.11 32.09 4.29
CA SER A 30 1.92 32.77 3.27
C SER A 30 1.55 34.26 3.12
N LEU A 31 2.53 35.08 2.73
CA LEU A 31 2.37 36.54 2.63
C LEU A 31 2.97 37.10 1.33
N VAL A 32 2.19 37.88 0.60
CA VAL A 32 2.66 38.77 -0.47
C VAL A 32 2.30 40.20 -0.07
N SER A 33 3.28 41.08 0.11
CA SER A 33 3.02 42.45 0.57
C SER A 33 3.89 43.49 -0.12
N ALA A 34 3.25 44.49 -0.70
CA ALA A 34 3.84 45.69 -1.26
C ALA A 34 3.57 46.93 -0.38
N SER A 35 3.44 46.75 0.93
CA SER A 35 2.95 47.83 1.81
C SER A 35 3.98 48.93 2.09
N SER A 36 3.51 50.14 2.36
CA SER A 36 4.36 51.24 2.85
C SER A 36 3.94 51.68 4.25
N ARG A 37 4.91 52.04 5.10
CA ARG A 37 4.65 52.62 6.43
C ARG A 37 3.83 53.92 6.36
N LEU A 38 3.91 54.64 5.23
CA LEU A 38 3.15 55.86 4.97
C LEU A 38 1.74 55.59 4.42
N GLY A 39 1.35 54.31 4.25
CA GLY A 39 0.07 53.91 3.63
C GLY A 39 0.05 54.06 2.10
N LEU A 40 1.20 54.36 1.49
CA LEU A 40 1.37 54.45 0.06
C LEU A 40 1.74 53.07 -0.51
N ASP A 41 0.81 52.15 -0.55
CA ASP A 41 1.10 50.77 -0.99
C ASP A 41 1.48 50.72 -2.48
N GLY A 42 2.37 49.79 -2.81
CA GLY A 42 2.72 49.43 -4.19
C GLY A 42 1.72 48.48 -4.82
N GLU A 43 1.98 48.07 -6.06
CA GLU A 43 1.09 47.20 -6.81
C GLU A 43 1.48 45.72 -6.66
N VAL A 44 0.50 44.84 -6.44
CA VAL A 44 0.69 43.39 -6.51
C VAL A 44 -0.17 42.84 -7.64
N ASN A 45 0.49 42.34 -8.69
CA ASN A 45 -0.19 41.72 -9.83
C ASN A 45 0.27 40.27 -10.00
N ILE A 46 -0.69 39.34 -10.00
CA ILE A 46 -0.45 37.90 -10.06
C ILE A 46 -1.13 37.36 -11.31
N ASP A 47 -0.33 37.00 -12.31
CA ASP A 47 -0.75 36.38 -13.55
C ASP A 47 -0.60 34.86 -13.41
N SER A 48 -1.71 34.21 -13.06
CA SER A 48 -1.83 32.75 -13.01
C SER A 48 -3.22 32.31 -13.45
N PRO A 49 -3.33 31.18 -14.19
CA PRO A 49 -4.64 30.59 -14.52
C PRO A 49 -5.46 30.30 -13.25
N VAL A 50 -6.77 30.58 -13.30
CA VAL A 50 -7.70 30.20 -12.23
C VAL A 50 -7.80 28.68 -12.21
N MET A 51 -7.31 28.08 -11.13
CA MET A 51 -7.36 26.64 -10.88
C MET A 51 -8.40 26.37 -9.79
N ASP A 52 -9.50 25.74 -10.17
CA ASP A 52 -10.52 25.27 -9.22
C ASP A 52 -9.98 24.09 -8.42
N MET A 53 -9.57 24.35 -7.18
CA MET A 53 -9.03 23.32 -6.27
C MET A 53 -10.14 22.45 -5.66
N ASN A 54 -11.42 22.77 -5.85
CA ASN A 54 -12.54 22.02 -5.26
C ASN A 54 -12.63 20.60 -5.84
N GLY A 55 -12.15 20.39 -7.08
CA GLY A 55 -12.09 19.07 -7.71
C GLY A 55 -10.96 18.18 -7.23
N PHE A 56 -9.97 18.71 -6.50
CA PHE A 56 -8.76 17.96 -6.10
C PHE A 56 -8.78 17.52 -4.62
N LEU A 57 -9.64 18.12 -3.79
CA LEU A 57 -9.80 17.74 -2.40
C LEU A 57 -10.60 16.44 -2.30
N VAL A 58 -9.91 15.30 -2.48
CA VAL A 58 -10.46 14.00 -2.13
C VAL A 58 -10.63 13.96 -0.61
N VAL A 59 -11.88 14.08 -0.15
CA VAL A 59 -12.24 13.76 1.23
C VAL A 59 -12.02 12.26 1.38
N LEU A 60 -11.01 11.87 2.18
CA LEU A 60 -10.80 10.47 2.51
C LEU A 60 -12.09 9.94 3.17
N PRO A 61 -12.73 8.89 2.63
CA PRO A 61 -13.90 8.32 3.25
C PRO A 61 -13.52 7.84 4.65
N GLY A 62 -14.05 8.49 5.68
CA GLY A 62 -13.76 8.21 7.10
C GLY A 62 -14.35 6.90 7.63
N GLY A 63 -14.66 5.96 6.74
CA GLY A 63 -15.17 4.65 7.12
C GLY A 63 -14.06 3.82 7.75
N LEU A 64 -14.32 3.26 8.93
CA LEU A 64 -13.50 2.20 9.48
C LEU A 64 -13.52 1.04 8.47
N LEU A 65 -12.38 0.75 7.86
CA LEU A 65 -12.23 -0.42 7.00
C LEU A 65 -12.57 -1.65 7.85
N ASP A 66 -13.56 -2.42 7.43
CA ASP A 66 -13.85 -3.70 8.08
C ASP A 66 -12.69 -4.67 7.80
N ALA A 67 -11.71 -4.64 8.69
CA ALA A 67 -10.49 -5.44 8.60
C ALA A 67 -10.79 -6.93 8.64
N SER A 68 -11.98 -7.34 9.08
CA SER A 68 -12.41 -8.74 9.13
C SER A 68 -12.34 -9.42 7.76
N HIS A 69 -12.60 -8.68 6.67
CA HIS A 69 -12.48 -9.17 5.30
C HIS A 69 -11.06 -9.10 4.73
N LEU A 70 -10.16 -8.36 5.36
CA LEU A 70 -8.76 -8.21 4.97
C LEU A 70 -7.83 -9.18 5.72
N MET A 71 -8.32 -9.78 6.80
CA MET A 71 -7.58 -10.75 7.60
C MET A 71 -7.70 -12.15 6.99
N LYS A 72 -6.55 -12.74 6.65
CA LYS A 72 -6.47 -14.15 6.26
C LYS A 72 -6.65 -15.04 7.50
N THR A 73 -7.28 -16.20 7.33
CA THR A 73 -7.41 -17.21 8.39
C THR A 73 -6.02 -17.54 8.97
N PRO A 74 -5.85 -17.42 10.31
CA PRO A 74 -4.57 -17.68 10.96
C PRO A 74 -4.17 -19.15 10.79
N CYS A 75 -2.86 -19.40 10.69
CA CYS A 75 -2.32 -20.70 10.27
C CYS A 75 -2.75 -21.87 11.16
N ASN A 76 -3.01 -21.63 12.44
CA ASN A 76 -3.44 -22.64 13.42
C ASN A 76 -4.94 -22.99 13.37
N GLN A 77 -5.75 -22.18 12.66
CA GLN A 77 -7.18 -22.41 12.43
C GLN A 77 -7.46 -22.83 10.97
N ARG A 78 -6.43 -23.11 10.19
CA ARG A 78 -6.60 -23.63 8.84
C ARG A 78 -6.89 -25.12 8.92
N ASP A 79 -8.11 -25.51 8.61
CA ASP A 79 -8.44 -26.90 8.31
C ASP A 79 -7.75 -27.28 6.99
N VAL A 80 -6.74 -28.14 7.06
CA VAL A 80 -6.00 -28.63 5.89
C VAL A 80 -6.58 -29.99 5.51
N GLU A 81 -7.51 -29.99 4.55
CA GLU A 81 -8.15 -31.23 4.05
C GLU A 81 -7.19 -32.15 3.28
N ASN A 82 -6.03 -31.65 2.83
CA ASN A 82 -5.05 -32.38 2.02
C ASN A 82 -3.64 -32.29 2.58
N LEU A 83 -3.40 -32.91 3.73
CA LEU A 83 -2.03 -33.05 4.27
C LEU A 83 -1.23 -34.02 3.41
N SER A 84 -0.07 -33.57 2.94
CA SER A 84 0.91 -34.46 2.30
C SER A 84 1.47 -35.43 3.36
N HIS A 85 1.46 -36.72 3.07
CA HIS A 85 2.07 -37.75 3.91
C HIS A 85 3.22 -38.41 3.17
N PHE A 86 4.28 -38.72 3.91
CA PHE A 86 5.37 -39.54 3.42
C PHE A 86 5.08 -40.98 3.81
N PHE A 87 5.06 -41.90 2.83
CA PHE A 87 4.97 -43.33 3.10
C PHE A 87 6.08 -44.06 2.34
N VAL A 88 6.65 -45.07 2.98
CA VAL A 88 7.66 -45.93 2.38
C VAL A 88 6.95 -47.11 1.74
N LYS A 89 7.09 -47.27 0.42
CA LYS A 89 6.57 -48.44 -0.28
C LYS A 89 7.53 -49.63 -0.04
N PRO A 90 7.09 -50.71 0.63
CA PRO A 90 7.93 -51.89 0.84
C PRO A 90 8.20 -52.59 -0.49
N SER A 91 9.40 -53.14 -0.67
CA SER A 91 9.68 -54.06 -1.77
C SER A 91 9.19 -55.45 -1.38
N GLU A 92 8.47 -56.14 -2.26
CA GLU A 92 7.96 -57.47 -1.95
C GLU A 92 9.10 -58.43 -1.58
N GLY A 93 8.95 -59.13 -0.46
CA GLY A 93 9.93 -60.10 0.04
C GLY A 93 11.09 -59.52 0.87
N VAL A 94 11.11 -58.22 1.15
CA VAL A 94 12.18 -57.57 1.95
C VAL A 94 11.61 -57.03 3.27
N ARG A 95 12.38 -57.15 4.35
CA ARG A 95 12.01 -56.56 5.66
C ARG A 95 12.12 -55.04 5.61
N ASN A 96 11.14 -54.36 6.20
CA ASN A 96 11.16 -52.90 6.28
C ASN A 96 12.01 -52.38 7.45
N SER A 97 12.36 -53.24 8.42
CA SER A 97 13.27 -52.92 9.51
C SER A 97 13.94 -54.17 10.13
N PRO A 98 15.04 -54.04 10.89
CA PRO A 98 15.80 -55.16 11.47
C PRO A 98 15.08 -56.04 12.51
N GLY A 99 13.78 -55.85 12.76
CA GLY A 99 12.97 -56.69 13.66
C GLY A 99 11.69 -57.25 13.02
N ASP A 100 11.49 -57.01 11.72
CA ASP A 100 10.24 -57.38 11.05
C ASP A 100 10.16 -58.89 10.80
N LEU A 101 9.01 -59.49 11.12
CA LEU A 101 8.70 -60.87 10.75
C LEU A 101 8.52 -60.92 9.22
N LEU A 102 9.15 -61.88 8.56
CA LEU A 102 8.95 -62.06 7.12
C LEU A 102 7.48 -62.45 6.89
N PRO A 103 6.74 -61.79 5.98
CA PRO A 103 5.47 -62.32 5.54
C PRO A 103 5.74 -63.70 4.95
N GLY A 104 5.10 -64.73 5.50
CA GLY A 104 5.22 -66.10 5.00
C GLY A 104 4.90 -66.10 3.51
N GLY A 105 5.86 -66.52 2.68
CA GLY A 105 5.66 -66.63 1.23
C GLY A 105 4.46 -67.52 0.91
N PRO A 106 3.82 -67.33 -0.26
CA PRO A 106 2.60 -68.03 -0.59
C PRO A 106 2.84 -69.54 -0.58
N LEU A 107 1.95 -70.28 0.09
CA LEU A 107 1.90 -71.74 -0.03
C LEU A 107 1.52 -72.06 -1.47
N LEU A 108 2.47 -72.62 -2.23
CA LEU A 108 2.20 -73.26 -3.51
C LEU A 108 1.32 -74.50 -3.27
N GLY A 109 0.00 -74.32 -3.38
CA GLY A 109 -1.00 -75.37 -3.22
C GLY A 109 -1.99 -75.40 -4.39
N ASN A 110 -1.68 -76.23 -5.39
CA ASN A 110 -2.51 -76.84 -6.43
C ASN A 110 -3.31 -75.99 -7.44
N LEU A 111 -2.74 -75.96 -8.66
CA LEU A 111 -3.35 -76.33 -9.96
C LEU A 111 -4.88 -76.50 -10.02
N SER A 112 -5.52 -75.71 -10.89
CA SER A 112 -6.39 -76.28 -11.94
C SER A 112 -6.38 -75.37 -13.17
N ILE A 113 -5.84 -75.89 -14.27
CA ILE A 113 -6.07 -75.37 -15.61
C ILE A 113 -7.52 -75.67 -15.98
N LYS A 114 -8.25 -74.71 -16.56
CA LYS A 114 -9.23 -75.02 -17.60
C LYS A 114 -9.47 -73.81 -18.51
N GLU A 115 -9.63 -74.15 -19.78
CA GLU A 115 -9.92 -73.31 -20.95
C GLU A 115 -11.04 -72.29 -20.75
#